data_AF-A0A2R6E6Q8-F1
#
_entry.id   AF-A0A2R6E6Q8-F1
#
_cell.length_a   1.000
_cell.length_b   1.000
_cell.length_c   1.000
_cell.angle_alpha   90.00
_cell.angle_beta   90.00
_cell.angle_gamma   90.00
#
_symmetry.space_group_name_H-M   'P 1'
#
loop_
_entity.id
_entity.type
_entity.pdbx_description
1 polymer ?
#
loop_
_entity_poly.entity_id
_entity_poly.type
_entity_poly.pdbx_seq_one_letter_code
_entity_poly.pdbx_strand_id
1 'polypeptide(L)'
;MPWVRSEYAGELAVLSVWLTALLPWSVSYFNETIAGRDVTVINIRFLFFQFHYLSGISFGEQSIDDLVQLIHEIPAFVPDNQQLEAEIWVAGAVLFALLLALSFLYYVREEDLTERVPVDLVRLFGGAFALLALVFTAVVVLFNPHQLTVPVGTLFMWVFAIVLLRIERT
;
A
#
# COMPACT_ATOMS: atom_id res chain seq x y z
N MET A 1 4.36 28.17 -7.50
CA MET A 1 4.56 27.44 -8.77
C MET A 1 3.72 26.18 -8.70
N PRO A 2 2.75 25.98 -9.61
CA PRO A 2 2.04 24.70 -9.69
C PRO A 2 3.06 23.61 -10.09
N TRP A 3 3.12 22.53 -9.30
CA TRP A 3 4.08 21.42 -9.51
C TRP A 3 3.78 20.64 -10.79
N VAL A 4 2.52 20.64 -11.22
CA VAL A 4 2.00 19.99 -12.43
C VAL A 4 0.97 20.94 -13.05
N ARG A 5 0.91 20.99 -14.38
CA ARG A 5 -0.12 21.77 -15.08
C ARG A 5 -1.49 21.12 -14.89
N SER A 6 -2.55 21.91 -14.79
CA SER A 6 -3.91 21.41 -14.57
C SER A 6 -4.34 20.36 -15.61
N GLU A 7 -3.86 20.50 -16.84
CA GLU A 7 -4.08 19.58 -17.97
C GLU A 7 -3.56 18.15 -17.71
N TYR A 8 -2.57 17.95 -16.83
CA TYR A 8 -2.00 16.62 -16.52
C TYR A 8 -2.44 16.07 -15.16
N ALA A 9 -3.41 16.72 -14.51
CA ALA A 9 -3.83 16.35 -13.15
C ALA A 9 -4.52 14.97 -13.11
N GLY A 10 -5.25 14.63 -14.17
CA GLY A 10 -5.93 13.34 -14.30
C GLY A 10 -4.95 12.19 -14.43
N GLU A 11 -3.98 12.32 -15.33
CA GLU A 11 -2.93 11.34 -15.59
C GLU A 11 -2.02 11.17 -14.36
N LEU A 12 -1.71 12.25 -13.64
CA LEU A 12 -0.99 12.18 -12.38
C LEU A 12 -1.76 11.36 -11.35
N ALA A 13 -3.09 11.55 -11.24
CA ALA A 13 -3.91 10.78 -10.30
C ALA A 13 -3.84 9.28 -10.61
N VAL A 14 -4.02 8.90 -11.88
CA VAL A 14 -3.93 7.50 -12.33
C VAL A 14 -2.54 6.93 -12.08
N LEU A 15 -1.49 7.64 -12.50
CA LEU A 15 -0.11 7.20 -12.34
C LEU A 15 0.25 7.02 -10.86
N SER A 16 -0.22 7.92 -9.99
CA SER A 16 0.00 7.80 -8.54
C SER A 16 -0.58 6.49 -7.99
N VAL A 17 -1.79 6.11 -8.42
CA VAL A 17 -2.41 4.84 -8.03
C VAL A 17 -1.58 3.66 -8.52
N TRP A 18 -1.13 3.67 -9.77
CA TRP A 18 -0.34 2.56 -10.32
C TRP A 18 1.02 2.43 -9.64
N LEU A 19 1.70 3.55 -9.37
CA LEU A 19 2.96 3.55 -8.62
C LEU A 19 2.76 3.00 -7.21
N THR A 20 1.72 3.42 -6.49
CA THR A 20 1.42 2.89 -5.16
C THR A 20 1.09 1.39 -5.18
N ALA A 21 0.47 0.88 -6.25
CA ALA A 21 0.18 -0.54 -6.39
C ALA A 21 1.45 -1.40 -6.53
N LEU A 22 2.49 -0.84 -7.14
CA LEU A 22 3.74 -1.52 -7.47
C LEU A 22 4.86 -1.30 -6.44
N LEU A 23 4.68 -0.38 -5.50
CA LEU A 23 5.65 -0.10 -4.45
C LEU A 23 5.32 -0.91 -3.18
N PRO A 24 6.33 -1.36 -2.42
CA PRO A 24 6.07 -1.85 -1.08
C PRO A 24 5.54 -0.70 -0.22
N TRP A 25 4.42 -0.91 0.46
CA TRP A 25 3.87 0.09 1.38
C TRP A 25 4.66 0.14 2.69
N SER A 26 5.25 -0.98 3.11
CA SER A 26 6.18 -1.04 4.23
C SER A 26 7.25 -2.11 4.09
N VAL A 27 8.35 -1.91 4.81
CA VAL A 27 9.38 -2.93 5.04
C VAL A 27 9.57 -3.05 6.54
N SER A 28 9.64 -4.25 7.08
CA SER A 28 9.99 -4.44 8.50
C SER A 28 11.10 -5.44 8.69
N TYR A 29 11.79 -5.30 9.84
CA TYR A 29 12.77 -6.26 10.29
C TYR A 29 12.55 -6.62 11.76
N PHE A 30 12.81 -7.88 12.09
CA PHE A 30 12.94 -8.36 13.47
C PHE A 30 13.83 -9.61 13.52
N ASN A 31 14.26 -9.99 14.72
CA ASN A 31 15.02 -11.23 14.94
C ASN A 31 14.12 -12.22 15.68
N GLU A 32 14.21 -13.48 15.30
CA GLU A 32 13.43 -14.57 15.89
C GLU A 32 14.30 -15.82 16.01
N THR A 33 14.04 -16.65 17.02
CA THR A 33 14.74 -17.93 17.18
C THR A 33 13.88 -19.07 16.64
N ILE A 34 14.23 -19.58 15.45
CA ILE A 34 13.49 -20.66 14.78
C ILE A 34 14.33 -21.94 14.85
N ALA A 35 13.76 -23.02 15.41
CA ALA A 35 14.45 -24.31 15.55
C ALA A 35 15.84 -24.22 16.21
N GLY A 36 16.00 -23.31 17.19
CA GLY A 36 17.26 -23.09 17.92
C GLY A 36 18.33 -22.30 17.14
N ARG A 37 17.96 -21.68 16.02
CA ARG A 37 18.83 -20.77 15.25
C ARG A 37 18.26 -19.36 15.32
N ASP A 38 19.11 -18.37 15.52
CA ASP A 38 18.72 -16.98 15.41
C ASP A 38 18.63 -16.61 13.92
N VAL A 39 17.46 -16.16 13.50
CA VAL A 39 17.13 -15.81 12.12
C VAL A 39 16.69 -14.35 12.10
N THR A 40 17.16 -13.60 11.12
CA THR A 40 16.65 -12.26 10.86
C THR A 40 15.53 -12.35 9.83
N VAL A 41 14.36 -11.87 10.21
CA VAL A 41 13.17 -11.84 9.37
C VAL A 41 13.06 -10.47 8.73
N ILE A 42 12.92 -10.43 7.40
CA ILE A 42 12.65 -9.22 6.64
C ILE A 42 11.33 -9.40 5.91
N ASN A 43 10.35 -8.55 6.22
CA ASN A 43 9.08 -8.52 5.49
C ASN A 43 9.05 -7.32 4.55
N ILE A 44 8.77 -7.56 3.28
CA ILE A 44 8.57 -6.53 2.27
C ILE A 44 7.10 -6.61 1.85
N ARG A 45 6.28 -5.66 2.31
CA ARG A 45 4.83 -5.72 2.14
C ARG A 45 4.37 -4.85 0.99
N PHE A 46 3.77 -5.47 -0.01
CA PHE A 46 3.01 -4.81 -1.07
C PHE A 46 1.55 -4.75 -0.66
N LEU A 47 0.70 -4.06 -1.42
CA LEU A 47 -0.71 -3.93 -1.01
C LEU A 47 -1.47 -5.26 -1.05
N PHE A 48 -1.12 -6.13 -1.99
CA PHE A 48 -1.84 -7.37 -2.26
C PHE A 48 -1.09 -8.65 -1.86
N PHE A 49 0.16 -8.53 -1.44
CA PHE A 49 1.01 -9.64 -1.02
C PHE A 49 2.19 -9.15 -0.17
N GLN A 50 2.89 -10.05 0.49
CA GLN A 50 4.21 -9.78 1.08
C GLN A 50 5.25 -10.77 0.57
N PHE A 51 6.49 -10.30 0.51
CA PHE A 51 7.65 -11.17 0.56
C PHE A 51 8.14 -11.31 1.98
N HIS A 52 8.47 -12.54 2.34
CA HIS A 52 9.03 -12.92 3.62
C HIS A 52 10.41 -13.52 3.36
N TYR A 53 11.46 -12.90 3.91
CA TYR A 53 12.82 -13.39 3.77
C TYR A 53 13.43 -13.74 5.12
N LEU A 54 13.88 -14.99 5.23
CA LEU A 54 14.51 -15.54 6.43
C LEU A 54 16.02 -15.61 6.23
N SER A 55 16.72 -14.57 6.68
CA SER A 55 18.17 -14.51 6.65
C SER A 55 18.75 -15.43 7.72
N GLY A 56 19.36 -16.55 7.28
CA GLY A 56 19.88 -17.60 8.16
C GLY A 56 19.45 -19.01 7.75
N ILE A 57 18.49 -19.10 6.83
CA ILE A 57 18.01 -20.36 6.22
C ILE A 57 18.39 -20.35 4.74
N SER A 58 18.87 -21.47 4.20
CA SER A 58 19.22 -21.57 2.78
C SER A 58 17.95 -21.45 1.92
N PHE A 59 18.03 -20.72 0.81
CA PHE A 59 16.90 -20.60 -0.14
C PHE A 59 16.40 -21.97 -0.65
N GLY A 60 17.27 -22.98 -0.72
CA GLY A 60 16.89 -24.34 -1.14
C GLY A 60 16.03 -25.11 -0.12
N GLU A 61 15.88 -24.58 1.09
CA GLU A 61 15.07 -25.16 2.17
C GLU A 61 13.72 -24.44 2.34
N GLN A 62 13.47 -23.36 1.58
CA GLN A 62 12.24 -22.56 1.65
C GLN A 62 11.37 -22.82 0.43
N SER A 63 10.07 -23.04 0.65
CA SER A 63 9.11 -23.12 -0.45
C SER A 63 8.71 -21.73 -0.94
N ILE A 64 8.08 -21.64 -2.11
CA ILE A 64 7.56 -20.36 -2.62
C ILE A 64 6.49 -19.79 -1.68
N ASP A 65 5.68 -20.67 -1.07
CA ASP A 65 4.59 -20.28 -0.16
C ASP A 65 5.13 -19.76 1.19
N ASP A 66 6.36 -20.15 1.57
CA ASP A 66 7.06 -19.58 2.73
C ASP A 66 7.64 -18.18 2.42
N LEU A 67 7.95 -17.91 1.14
CA LEU A 67 8.57 -16.67 0.68
C LEU A 67 7.54 -15.61 0.27
N VAL A 68 6.38 -16.02 -0.22
CA VAL A 68 5.35 -15.14 -0.76
C VAL A 68 4.01 -15.48 -0.15
N GLN A 69 3.34 -14.47 0.39
CA GLN A 69 1.99 -14.64 0.91
C GLN A 69 1.07 -13.60 0.32
N LEU A 70 -0.10 -14.06 -0.10
CA LEU A 70 -1.17 -13.19 -0.56
C LEU A 70 -1.82 -12.50 0.63
N ILE A 71 -2.36 -11.30 0.39
CA ILE A 71 -2.93 -10.47 1.45
C ILE A 71 -4.01 -11.17 2.29
N HIS A 72 -4.80 -12.06 1.68
CA HIS A 72 -5.85 -12.78 2.37
C HIS A 72 -5.35 -13.86 3.34
N GLU A 73 -4.10 -14.30 3.19
CA GLU A 73 -3.46 -15.32 4.03
C GLU A 73 -2.80 -14.69 5.27
N ILE A 74 -2.50 -13.39 5.23
CA ILE A 74 -1.75 -12.67 6.27
C ILE A 74 -2.39 -12.81 7.66
N PRO A 75 -3.72 -12.66 7.86
CA PRO A 75 -4.30 -12.77 9.20
C PRO A 75 -4.09 -14.14 9.85
N ALA A 76 -4.02 -15.20 9.04
CA ALA A 76 -3.76 -16.56 9.53
C ALA A 76 -2.26 -16.86 9.70
N PHE A 77 -1.40 -16.08 9.05
CA PHE A 77 0.06 -16.23 9.12
C PHE A 77 0.67 -15.52 10.33
N VAL A 78 0.16 -14.34 10.69
CA VAL A 78 0.72 -13.56 11.79
C VAL A 78 0.35 -14.16 13.15
N PRO A 79 1.16 -13.94 14.20
CA PRO A 79 0.79 -14.33 15.56
C PRO A 79 -0.53 -13.70 16.03
N ASP A 80 -1.21 -14.34 16.99
CA ASP A 80 -2.53 -13.90 17.49
C ASP A 80 -2.57 -12.45 17.96
N ASN A 81 -1.47 -11.95 18.54
CA ASN A 81 -1.36 -10.56 19.01
C ASN A 81 -1.14 -9.54 17.88
N GLN A 82 -1.03 -9.98 16.62
CA GLN A 82 -0.85 -9.15 15.43
C GLN A 82 -2.01 -9.26 14.43
N GLN A 83 -3.05 -10.04 14.74
CA GLN A 83 -4.17 -10.27 13.81
C GLN A 83 -4.89 -8.97 13.42
N LEU A 84 -5.08 -8.05 14.37
CA LEU A 84 -5.78 -6.79 14.12
C LEU A 84 -5.08 -5.97 13.04
N GLU A 85 -3.76 -5.83 13.08
CA GLU A 85 -3.05 -5.04 12.08
C GLU A 85 -3.04 -5.71 10.70
N ALA A 86 -3.05 -7.05 10.64
CA ALA A 86 -3.25 -7.79 9.40
C ALA A 86 -4.65 -7.59 8.81
N GLU A 87 -5.70 -7.63 9.62
CA GLU A 87 -7.08 -7.39 9.18
C GLU A 87 -7.28 -5.97 8.64
N ILE A 88 -6.72 -4.96 9.32
CA ILE A 88 -6.78 -3.57 8.86
C ILE A 88 -6.02 -3.41 7.53
N TRP A 89 -4.89 -4.09 7.36
CA TRP A 89 -4.19 -4.11 6.07
C TRP A 89 -5.06 -4.74 4.98
N VAL A 90 -5.71 -5.89 5.22
CA VAL A 90 -6.65 -6.49 4.25
C VAL A 90 -7.75 -5.51 3.86
N ALA A 91 -8.38 -4.85 4.84
CA ALA A 91 -9.42 -3.85 4.57
C ALA A 91 -8.88 -2.66 3.73
N GLY A 92 -7.69 -2.17 4.06
CA GLY A 92 -7.00 -1.12 3.30
C GLY A 92 -6.67 -1.56 1.86
N ALA A 93 -6.29 -2.81 1.67
CA ALA A 93 -6.03 -3.39 0.35
C ALA A 93 -7.30 -3.50 -0.49
N VAL A 94 -8.44 -3.86 0.10
CA VAL A 94 -9.75 -3.85 -0.58
C VAL A 94 -10.13 -2.43 -1.01
N LEU A 95 -9.99 -1.45 -0.12
CA LEU A 95 -10.24 -0.04 -0.46
C LEU A 95 -9.33 0.42 -1.60
N PHE A 96 -8.05 0.05 -1.57
CA PHE A 96 -7.12 0.36 -2.62
C PHE A 96 -7.44 -0.36 -3.94
N ALA A 97 -7.93 -1.60 -3.91
CA ALA A 97 -8.37 -2.32 -5.11
C ALA A 97 -9.52 -1.59 -5.81
N LEU A 98 -10.47 -1.03 -5.06
CA LEU A 98 -11.54 -0.20 -5.61
C LEU A 98 -10.98 1.08 -6.26
N LEU A 99 -10.01 1.73 -5.61
CA LEU A 99 -9.33 2.91 -6.16
C LEU A 99 -8.54 2.57 -7.44
N LEU A 100 -7.89 1.41 -7.47
CA LEU A 100 -7.16 0.91 -8.63
C LEU A 100 -8.13 0.61 -9.79
N ALA A 101 -9.25 -0.05 -9.53
CA ALA A 101 -10.29 -0.27 -10.54
C ALA A 101 -10.84 1.06 -11.08
N LEU A 102 -11.09 2.04 -10.20
CA LEU A 102 -11.49 3.38 -10.61
C LEU A 102 -10.41 4.07 -11.44
N SER A 103 -9.13 3.91 -11.13
CA SER A 103 -8.03 4.48 -11.92
C SER A 103 -8.00 3.94 -13.35
N PHE A 104 -8.24 2.64 -13.55
CA PHE A 104 -8.35 2.05 -14.88
C PHE A 104 -9.59 2.53 -15.63
N LEU A 105 -10.73 2.61 -14.94
CA LEU A 105 -11.96 3.12 -15.54
C LEU A 105 -11.79 4.58 -15.98
N TYR A 106 -11.17 5.41 -15.13
CA TYR A 106 -10.89 6.81 -15.43
C TYR A 106 -9.89 6.94 -16.58
N TYR A 107 -8.82 6.15 -16.61
CA TYR A 107 -7.85 6.13 -17.72
C TYR A 107 -8.49 5.77 -19.07
N VAL A 108 -9.44 4.83 -19.09
CA VAL A 108 -10.08 4.38 -20.35
C VAL A 108 -11.23 5.28 -20.78
N ARG A 109 -11.91 5.95 -19.83
CA ARG A 109 -13.15 6.71 -20.08
C ARG A 109 -13.09 8.12 -19.49
N GLU A 110 -11.97 8.80 -19.64
CA GLU A 110 -11.73 10.09 -19.00
C GLU A 110 -12.79 11.14 -19.39
N GLU A 111 -13.07 11.30 -20.69
CA GLU A 111 -14.04 12.28 -21.21
C GLU A 111 -15.45 12.01 -20.65
N ASP A 112 -15.94 10.78 -20.84
CA ASP A 112 -17.26 10.35 -20.35
C ASP A 112 -17.45 10.55 -18.84
N LEU A 113 -16.44 10.20 -18.04
CA LEU A 113 -16.54 10.29 -16.59
C LEU A 113 -16.45 11.73 -16.10
N THR A 114 -15.61 12.56 -16.72
CA THR A 114 -15.47 13.97 -16.35
C THR A 114 -16.76 14.74 -16.64
N GLU A 115 -17.50 14.37 -17.68
CA GLU A 115 -18.80 14.98 -18.00
C GLU A 115 -19.95 14.49 -17.11
N ARG A 116 -19.96 13.19 -16.76
CA ARG A 116 -21.11 12.57 -16.05
C ARG A 116 -21.02 12.62 -14.54
N VAL A 117 -19.81 12.68 -14.00
CA VAL A 117 -19.58 12.62 -12.55
C VAL A 117 -19.54 14.04 -11.99
N PRO A 118 -20.43 14.41 -11.05
CA PRO A 118 -20.51 15.78 -10.53
C PRO A 118 -19.38 16.13 -9.55
N VAL A 119 -18.45 15.21 -9.29
CA VAL A 119 -17.32 15.40 -8.39
C VAL A 119 -16.00 15.48 -9.16
N ASP A 120 -15.10 16.32 -8.67
CA ASP A 120 -13.73 16.39 -9.19
C ASP A 120 -12.99 15.09 -8.86
N LEU A 121 -12.81 14.25 -9.88
CA LEU A 121 -12.19 12.93 -9.74
C LEU A 121 -10.76 13.02 -9.20
N VAL A 122 -10.00 14.06 -9.55
CA VAL A 122 -8.63 14.25 -9.04
C VAL A 122 -8.66 14.46 -7.52
N ARG A 123 -9.60 15.26 -7.01
CA ARG A 123 -9.80 15.44 -5.57
C ARG A 123 -10.32 14.18 -4.89
N LEU A 124 -11.13 13.39 -5.57
CA LEU A 124 -11.58 12.08 -5.07
C LEU A 124 -10.37 11.13 -4.92
N PHE A 125 -9.49 11.03 -5.91
CA PHE A 125 -8.24 10.26 -5.80
C PHE A 125 -7.37 10.78 -4.65
N GLY A 126 -7.19 12.10 -4.54
CA GLY A 126 -6.44 12.72 -3.44
C GLY A 126 -7.04 12.42 -2.06
N GLY A 127 -8.37 12.48 -1.93
CA GLY A 127 -9.07 12.15 -0.68
C GLY A 127 -8.97 10.65 -0.33
N ALA A 128 -9.07 9.78 -1.34
CA ALA A 128 -8.87 8.34 -1.15
C ALA A 128 -7.44 8.03 -0.70
N PHE A 129 -6.43 8.68 -1.29
CA PHE A 129 -5.04 8.57 -0.83
C PHE A 129 -4.85 9.07 0.60
N ALA A 130 -5.52 10.17 1.01
CA ALA A 130 -5.45 10.65 2.39
C ALA A 130 -6.01 9.62 3.37
N LEU A 131 -7.16 9.01 3.04
CA LEU A 131 -7.76 7.95 3.85
C LEU A 131 -6.84 6.72 3.94
N LEU A 132 -6.32 6.25 2.81
CA LEU A 132 -5.37 5.14 2.76
C LEU A 132 -4.10 5.45 3.56
N ALA A 133 -3.55 6.66 3.43
CA ALA A 133 -2.38 7.08 4.18
C ALA A 133 -2.63 7.03 5.69
N LEU A 134 -3.81 7.44 6.16
CA LEU A 134 -4.20 7.30 7.57
C LEU A 134 -4.30 5.83 8.00
N VAL A 135 -4.99 5.00 7.21
CA VAL A 135 -5.14 3.55 7.48
C VAL A 135 -3.77 2.88 7.58
N PHE A 136 -2.92 3.03 6.57
CA PHE A 136 -1.61 2.38 6.54
C PHE A 136 -0.63 2.98 7.56
N THR A 137 -0.80 4.25 7.94
CA THR A 137 -0.08 4.82 9.09
C THR A 137 -0.47 4.10 10.38
N ALA A 138 -1.77 3.87 10.61
CA ALA A 138 -2.24 3.14 11.77
C ALA A 138 -1.70 1.70 11.79
N VAL A 139 -1.69 1.01 10.64
CA VAL A 139 -1.10 -0.34 10.52
C VAL A 139 0.39 -0.32 10.88
N VAL A 140 1.17 0.66 10.38
CA VAL A 140 2.59 0.78 10.76
C VAL A 140 2.75 1.00 12.27
N VAL A 141 1.93 1.86 12.88
CA VAL A 141 1.98 2.11 14.32
C VAL A 141 1.67 0.84 15.13
N LEU A 142 0.74 0.01 14.67
CA LEU A 142 0.39 -1.26 15.31
C LEU A 142 1.48 -2.33 15.16
N PHE A 143 2.13 -2.42 14.00
CA PHE A 143 3.24 -3.36 13.80
C PHE A 143 4.52 -2.96 14.53
N ASN A 144 4.78 -1.66 14.72
CA ASN A 144 6.07 -1.17 15.19
C ASN A 144 6.55 -1.71 16.57
N PRO A 145 5.66 -1.97 17.56
CA PRO A 145 6.02 -2.63 18.81
C PRO A 145 6.53 -4.07 18.63
N HIS A 146 6.09 -4.76 17.58
CA HIS A 146 6.43 -6.16 17.31
C HIS A 146 7.64 -6.29 16.36
N GLN A 147 7.80 -5.32 15.47
CA GLN A 147 8.82 -5.34 14.41
C GLN A 147 9.12 -3.92 13.95
N LEU A 148 10.40 -3.57 13.79
CA LEU A 148 10.72 -2.21 13.33
C LEU A 148 10.22 -2.04 11.90
N THR A 149 9.29 -1.12 11.70
CA THR A 149 8.56 -0.98 10.43
C THR A 149 8.84 0.38 9.80
N VAL A 150 9.38 0.35 8.58
CA VAL A 150 9.66 1.52 7.74
C VAL A 150 8.47 1.75 6.79
N PRO A 151 7.74 2.87 6.92
CA PRO A 151 6.62 3.20 6.03
C PRO A 151 7.15 3.72 4.69
N VAL A 152 7.25 2.88 3.66
CA VAL A 152 7.74 3.31 2.34
C VAL A 152 6.58 3.89 1.52
N GLY A 153 5.72 3.04 0.94
CA GLY A 153 4.57 3.50 0.15
C GLY A 153 3.55 4.30 0.97
N THR A 154 3.46 4.13 2.30
CA THR A 154 2.61 4.99 3.15
C THR A 154 3.02 6.46 3.08
N LEU A 155 4.33 6.77 3.01
CA LEU A 155 4.80 8.15 2.83
C LEU A 155 4.42 8.68 1.43
N PHE A 156 4.51 7.83 0.40
CA PHE A 156 4.06 8.20 -0.94
C PHE A 156 2.55 8.46 -0.99
N MET A 157 1.72 7.70 -0.28
CA MET A 157 0.28 7.96 -0.17
C MET A 157 0.00 9.35 0.41
N TRP A 158 0.73 9.76 1.45
CA TRP A 158 0.63 11.13 1.99
C TRP A 158 1.05 12.19 0.97
N VAL A 159 2.15 11.97 0.24
CA VAL A 159 2.61 12.88 -0.80
C VAL A 159 1.56 13.02 -1.89
N PHE A 160 1.06 11.90 -2.43
CA PHE A 160 0.03 11.91 -3.48
C PHE A 160 -1.28 12.53 -3.00
N ALA A 161 -1.70 12.27 -1.76
CA ALA A 161 -2.85 12.95 -1.16
C ALA A 161 -2.68 14.47 -1.17
N ILE A 162 -1.55 14.97 -0.66
CA ILE A 162 -1.28 16.42 -0.59
C ILE A 162 -1.20 17.04 -1.97
N VAL A 163 -0.50 16.39 -2.91
CA VAL A 163 -0.32 16.90 -4.27
C VAL A 163 -1.67 16.97 -4.99
N LEU A 164 -2.44 15.88 -5.02
CA LEU A 164 -3.71 15.82 -5.74
C LEU A 164 -4.78 16.74 -5.13
N LEU A 165 -4.81 16.89 -3.80
CA LEU A 165 -5.77 17.80 -3.14
C LEU A 165 -5.43 19.28 -3.31
N ARG A 166 -4.17 19.63 -3.61
CA ARG A 166 -3.71 21.01 -3.75
C ARG A 166 -3.53 21.46 -5.19
N ILE A 167 -3.67 20.57 -6.17
CA ILE A 167 -3.60 20.96 -7.58
C ILE A 167 -4.69 21.98 -7.92
N GLU A 168 -4.28 23.04 -8.62
CA GLU A 168 -5.19 24.04 -9.16
C GLU A 168 -5.94 23.45 -10.35
N ARG A 169 -7.27 23.56 -10.30
CA ARG A 169 -8.22 23.07 -11.30
C ARG A 169 -8.96 24.29 -11.88
N THR A 170 -8.24 25.13 -12.61
CA THR A 170 -8.80 26.30 -13.33
C THR A 170 -9.08 25.94 -14.77
#